data_AF-A0A9Q0ZZQ5-F1
#
_entry.id   AF-A0A9Q0ZZQ5-F1
#
_cell.length_a   1.000
_cell.length_b   1.000
_cell.length_c   1.000
_cell.angle_alpha   90.00
_cell.angle_beta   90.00
_cell.angle_gamma   90.00
#
_symmetry.space_group_name_H-M   'P 1'
#
loop_
_entity.id
_entity.type
_entity.pdbx_description
1 polymer ?
#
loop_
_entity_poly.entity_id
_entity_poly.type
_entity_poly.pdbx_seq_one_letter_code
_entity_poly.pdbx_strand_id
1 'polypeptide(L)'
;MKKQGISIYEASPGSAEQPKKKGLPCHLYFDLEFSRRHNAERNGDEMVDLLISVILEALFEKYSIQGNRDWIVELDSSTAEKFSRHLIIRIPKTAFKDNTHAGAFVSEICSRIHSARGRDEIFENMFVRKDSSSAEPPSQLFIDAAVYSRNRCFRLALSSKAGKNSVLLPTERFKCKDMCEEDMFMSSLICSMDVDCNKLLVCKMDMECMKTLQFDTKVNNDYRRHCTPKELPLNGVPSDTGNSPFPALDKFIESISSIGNISGKIRSWYWFSEHGLMVYSMSRNRYCERIGREHKSNHGS
;
A
#
# COMPACT_ATOMS: atom_id res chain seq x y z
N MET A 1 -1.94 19.30 -39.49
CA MET A 1 -2.08 19.76 -38.09
C MET A 1 -1.51 18.69 -37.17
N LYS A 2 -0.34 18.93 -36.59
CA LYS A 2 0.27 18.07 -35.55
C LYS A 2 -0.08 18.67 -34.19
N LYS A 3 -0.78 17.93 -33.32
CA LYS A 3 -0.85 18.12 -31.86
C LYS A 3 -0.97 16.72 -31.25
N GLN A 4 0.19 16.14 -30.93
CA GLN A 4 0.72 15.97 -29.57
C GLN A 4 0.09 14.74 -28.89
N GLY A 5 0.55 13.57 -29.35
CA GLY A 5 0.51 12.35 -28.56
C GLY A 5 1.47 12.50 -27.39
N ILE A 6 1.04 12.02 -26.23
CA ILE A 6 1.91 11.87 -25.05
C ILE A 6 2.92 10.79 -25.43
N SER A 7 4.16 11.21 -25.67
CA SER A 7 5.30 10.31 -25.82
C SER A 7 5.52 9.63 -24.48
N ILE A 8 5.40 8.30 -24.46
CA ILE A 8 5.69 7.45 -23.29
C ILE A 8 7.21 7.29 -23.08
N TYR A 9 8.03 8.02 -23.85
CA TYR A 9 9.47 8.09 -23.69
C TYR A 9 9.86 9.50 -23.24
N GLU A 10 9.80 9.75 -21.93
CA GLU A 10 10.62 10.75 -21.21
C GLU A 10 10.39 10.72 -19.68
N ALA A 11 10.06 9.55 -19.12
CA ALA A 11 10.25 9.32 -17.69
C ALA A 11 11.64 8.69 -17.52
N SER A 12 12.58 9.43 -16.91
CA SER A 12 13.76 8.81 -16.31
C SER A 12 13.32 7.59 -15.49
N PRO A 13 14.04 6.45 -15.49
CA PRO A 13 13.71 5.27 -14.70
C PRO A 13 13.88 5.60 -13.21
N GLY A 14 12.87 6.26 -12.66
CA GLY A 14 12.77 6.73 -11.29
C GLY A 14 11.71 5.91 -10.57
N SER A 15 11.98 5.60 -9.30
CA SER A 15 11.08 4.87 -8.41
C SER A 15 9.70 5.51 -8.36
N ALA A 16 8.74 4.92 -9.07
CA ALA A 16 7.35 5.34 -9.05
C ALA A 16 6.62 4.56 -7.94
N GLU A 17 6.06 5.28 -6.98
CA GLU A 17 5.46 4.74 -5.77
C GLU A 17 4.05 5.31 -5.59
N GLN A 18 3.09 4.46 -5.23
CA GLN A 18 1.75 4.92 -4.85
C GLN A 18 1.73 5.34 -3.38
N PRO A 19 1.43 6.62 -3.08
CA PRO A 19 1.23 7.06 -1.71
C PRO A 19 -0.08 6.48 -1.15
N LYS A 20 0.01 5.83 0.01
CA LYS A 20 -1.18 5.32 0.73
C LYS A 20 -1.89 6.48 1.40
N LYS A 21 -3.00 6.93 0.82
CA LYS A 21 -3.88 7.95 1.42
C LYS A 21 -4.73 7.30 2.52
N LYS A 22 -4.62 7.82 3.73
CA LYS A 22 -5.37 7.33 4.90
C LYS A 22 -6.88 7.52 4.65
N GLY A 23 -7.67 6.47 4.92
CA GLY A 23 -9.14 6.53 4.88
C GLY A 23 -9.77 6.39 3.50
N LEU A 24 -8.99 6.09 2.45
CA LEU A 24 -9.54 5.75 1.13
C LEU A 24 -9.68 4.23 0.96
N PRO A 25 -10.71 3.76 0.24
CA PRO A 25 -10.85 2.36 -0.12
C PRO A 25 -9.62 1.83 -0.87
N CYS A 26 -9.32 0.55 -0.66
CA CYS A 26 -8.23 -0.12 -1.34
C CYS A 26 -8.58 -1.57 -1.68
N HIS A 27 -7.92 -2.09 -2.71
CA HIS A 27 -7.87 -3.53 -2.97
C HIS A 27 -7.06 -4.21 -1.87
N LEU A 28 -7.22 -5.52 -1.72
CA LEU A 28 -6.33 -6.31 -0.87
C LEU A 28 -5.00 -6.50 -1.61
N TYR A 29 -3.88 -6.29 -0.94
CA TYR A 29 -2.56 -6.42 -1.57
C TYR A 29 -1.51 -7.04 -0.64
N PHE A 30 -0.47 -7.65 -1.18
CA PHE A 30 0.60 -8.26 -0.43
C PHE A 30 1.93 -7.88 -1.06
N ASP A 31 2.93 -7.65 -0.21
CA ASP A 31 4.33 -7.62 -0.60
C ASP A 31 4.96 -8.91 -0.08
N LEU A 32 5.48 -9.72 -0.99
CA LEU A 32 5.95 -11.07 -0.74
C LEU A 32 7.44 -11.11 -1.00
N GLU A 33 8.23 -11.47 0.00
CA GLU A 33 9.68 -11.48 -0.15
C GLU A 33 10.42 -12.47 0.76
N PHE A 34 11.51 -13.02 0.23
CA PHE A 34 12.51 -13.75 0.99
C PHE A 34 13.87 -13.78 0.29
N SER A 35 14.93 -14.06 1.07
CA SER A 35 16.29 -14.26 0.55
C SER A 35 16.41 -15.66 -0.05
N ARG A 36 16.76 -15.77 -1.34
CA ARG A 36 16.95 -17.08 -2.00
C ARG A 36 18.14 -17.83 -1.43
N ARG A 37 19.19 -17.11 -1.00
CA ARG A 37 20.40 -17.71 -0.41
C ARG A 37 20.11 -18.56 0.83
N HIS A 38 19.14 -18.15 1.64
CA HIS A 38 18.81 -18.81 2.91
C HIS A 38 17.60 -19.75 2.79
N ASN A 39 17.01 -19.86 1.60
CA ASN A 39 15.72 -20.52 1.37
C ASN A 39 15.72 -21.16 -0.03
N ALA A 40 16.82 -21.84 -0.38
CA ALA A 40 17.02 -22.41 -1.73
C ALA A 40 16.03 -23.54 -2.03
N GLU A 41 15.53 -24.19 -0.99
CA GLU A 41 14.52 -25.24 -1.02
C GLU A 41 13.08 -24.72 -1.24
N ARG A 42 12.87 -23.39 -1.19
CA ARG A 42 11.53 -22.81 -1.26
C ARG A 42 11.08 -22.55 -2.70
N ASN A 43 9.93 -23.11 -3.07
CA ASN A 43 9.26 -22.82 -4.33
C ASN A 43 8.30 -21.62 -4.17
N GLY A 44 8.71 -20.46 -4.68
CA GLY A 44 7.93 -19.23 -4.58
C GLY A 44 6.56 -19.29 -5.29
N ASP A 45 6.43 -20.07 -6.37
CA ASP A 45 5.15 -20.20 -7.08
C ASP A 45 4.14 -20.97 -6.23
N GLU A 46 4.56 -22.11 -5.66
CA GLU A 46 3.73 -22.93 -4.76
C GLU A 46 3.33 -22.17 -3.50
N MET A 47 4.26 -21.39 -2.92
CA MET A 47 3.96 -20.54 -1.77
C MET A 47 2.91 -19.49 -2.09
N VAL A 48 2.96 -18.87 -3.28
CA VAL A 48 1.93 -17.93 -3.72
C VAL A 48 0.59 -18.64 -3.95
N ASP A 49 0.59 -19.83 -4.55
CA ASP A 49 -0.62 -20.62 -4.79
C ASP A 49 -1.32 -21.04 -3.49
N LEU A 50 -0.54 -21.46 -2.49
CA LEU A 50 -1.04 -21.76 -1.16
C LEU A 50 -1.59 -20.50 -0.48
N LEU A 51 -0.87 -19.36 -0.57
CA LEU A 51 -1.34 -18.08 -0.03
C LEU A 51 -2.70 -17.69 -0.63
N ILE A 52 -2.83 -17.77 -1.95
CA ILE A 52 -4.09 -17.47 -2.65
C ILE A 52 -5.20 -18.37 -2.13
N SER A 53 -4.96 -19.67 -1.98
CA SER A 53 -5.96 -20.62 -1.47
C SER A 53 -6.47 -20.21 -0.08
N VAL A 54 -5.56 -19.87 0.84
CA VAL A 54 -5.92 -19.39 2.19
C VAL A 54 -6.71 -18.09 2.14
N ILE A 55 -6.33 -17.16 1.25
CA ILE A 55 -7.04 -15.88 1.08
C ILE A 55 -8.47 -16.13 0.58
N LEU A 56 -8.65 -16.96 -0.45
CA LEU A 56 -9.96 -17.22 -1.03
C LEU A 56 -10.89 -17.93 -0.04
N GLU A 57 -10.36 -18.88 0.74
CA GLU A 57 -11.10 -19.53 1.83
C GLU A 57 -11.51 -18.53 2.91
N ALA A 58 -10.59 -17.67 3.36
CA ALA A 58 -10.91 -16.64 4.36
C ALA A 58 -11.91 -15.60 3.85
N LEU A 59 -11.85 -15.21 2.57
CA LEU A 59 -12.83 -14.31 1.94
C LEU A 59 -14.23 -14.95 1.93
N PHE A 60 -14.31 -16.25 1.64
CA PHE A 60 -15.56 -16.99 1.68
C PHE A 60 -16.12 -17.08 3.09
N GLU A 61 -15.31 -17.50 4.07
CA GLU A 61 -15.76 -17.66 5.45
C GLU A 61 -16.17 -16.34 6.12
N LYS A 62 -15.40 -15.26 5.90
CA LYS A 62 -15.61 -13.98 6.61
C LYS A 62 -16.61 -13.06 5.93
N TYR A 63 -16.73 -13.13 4.60
CA TYR A 63 -17.53 -12.18 3.81
C TYR A 63 -18.49 -12.84 2.82
N SER A 64 -18.54 -14.18 2.78
CA SER A 64 -19.32 -14.97 1.81
C SER A 64 -18.97 -14.61 0.37
N ILE A 65 -17.70 -14.32 0.09
CA ILE A 65 -17.19 -14.00 -1.24
C ILE A 65 -16.52 -15.25 -1.81
N GLN A 66 -17.11 -15.84 -2.84
CA GLN A 66 -16.49 -16.95 -3.57
C GLN A 66 -15.37 -16.43 -4.45
N GLY A 67 -14.13 -16.81 -4.13
CA GLY A 67 -12.94 -16.38 -4.85
C GLY A 67 -12.84 -16.85 -6.30
N ASN A 68 -12.15 -16.07 -7.13
CA ASN A 68 -11.73 -16.47 -8.48
C ASN A 68 -10.25 -16.06 -8.71
N ARG A 69 -9.46 -16.93 -9.36
CA ARG A 69 -8.06 -16.68 -9.71
C ARG A 69 -7.90 -15.57 -10.75
N ASP A 70 -8.93 -15.25 -11.54
CA ASP A 70 -8.95 -14.12 -12.49
C ASP A 70 -8.98 -12.75 -11.80
N TRP A 71 -9.12 -12.72 -10.47
CA TRP A 71 -9.03 -11.51 -9.67
C TRP A 71 -7.60 -11.19 -9.25
N ILE A 72 -6.67 -12.13 -9.46
CA ILE A 72 -5.31 -12.04 -8.94
C ILE A 72 -4.42 -11.34 -9.95
N VAL A 73 -3.86 -10.21 -9.54
CA VAL A 73 -2.76 -9.54 -10.22
C VAL A 73 -1.48 -9.90 -9.47
N GLU A 74 -0.58 -10.61 -10.14
CA GLU A 74 0.74 -10.94 -9.59
C GLU A 74 1.81 -10.20 -10.40
N LEU A 75 2.68 -9.49 -9.69
CA LEU A 75 3.83 -8.81 -10.26
C LEU A 75 5.11 -9.36 -9.65
N ASP A 76 6.14 -9.57 -10.47
CA ASP A 76 7.43 -10.13 -10.11
C ASP A 76 8.55 -9.11 -10.33
N SER A 77 9.44 -8.98 -9.34
CA SER A 77 10.69 -8.23 -9.42
C SER A 77 11.85 -9.01 -8.79
N SER A 78 11.70 -10.33 -8.73
CA SER A 78 12.66 -11.28 -8.20
C SER A 78 13.97 -11.18 -8.96
N THR A 79 15.04 -11.47 -8.25
CA THR A 79 16.39 -11.60 -8.79
C THR A 79 16.95 -12.96 -8.43
N ALA A 80 18.17 -13.26 -8.89
CA ALA A 80 18.90 -14.45 -8.45
C ALA A 80 19.06 -14.51 -6.92
N GLU A 81 19.04 -13.36 -6.24
CA GLU A 81 19.31 -13.24 -4.80
C GLU A 81 18.04 -13.18 -3.95
N LYS A 82 16.94 -12.71 -4.53
CA LYS A 82 15.74 -12.37 -3.77
C LYS A 82 14.49 -12.79 -4.53
N PHE A 83 13.59 -13.47 -3.83
CA PHE A 83 12.21 -13.57 -4.25
C PHE A 83 11.49 -12.28 -3.85
N SER A 84 10.79 -11.62 -4.79
CA SER A 84 10.08 -10.37 -4.51
C SER A 84 8.89 -10.22 -5.45
N ARG A 85 7.68 -10.41 -4.93
CA ARG A 85 6.43 -10.29 -5.69
C ARG A 85 5.42 -9.39 -4.99
N HIS A 86 4.63 -8.70 -5.80
CA HIS A 86 3.42 -8.05 -5.33
C HIS A 86 2.22 -8.89 -5.75
N LEU A 87 1.27 -9.09 -4.84
CA LEU A 87 0.00 -9.74 -5.12
C LEU A 87 -1.13 -8.76 -4.84
N ILE A 88 -2.07 -8.58 -5.76
CA ILE A 88 -3.22 -7.68 -5.60
C ILE A 88 -4.48 -8.45 -5.97
N ILE A 89 -5.51 -8.38 -5.12
CA ILE A 89 -6.76 -9.13 -5.29
C ILE A 89 -7.86 -8.13 -5.65
N ARG A 90 -8.26 -8.15 -6.93
CA ARG A 90 -9.26 -7.28 -7.55
C ARG A 90 -10.65 -7.92 -7.45
N ILE A 91 -11.29 -7.81 -6.28
CA ILE A 91 -12.63 -8.34 -6.07
C ILE A 91 -13.64 -7.46 -6.84
N PRO A 92 -14.49 -8.02 -7.73
CA PRO A 92 -15.45 -7.24 -8.49
C PRO A 92 -16.39 -6.43 -7.58
N LYS A 93 -16.57 -5.15 -7.91
CA LYS A 93 -17.48 -4.20 -7.22
C LYS A 93 -17.24 -4.04 -5.71
N THR A 94 -16.10 -4.53 -5.23
CA THR A 94 -15.84 -4.70 -3.80
C THR A 94 -14.43 -4.24 -3.47
N ALA A 95 -14.28 -3.50 -2.36
CA ALA A 95 -12.99 -3.06 -1.86
C ALA A 95 -12.93 -3.17 -0.35
N PHE A 96 -11.74 -3.15 0.25
CA PHE A 96 -11.63 -2.88 1.67
C PHE A 96 -11.89 -1.41 1.95
N LYS A 97 -12.53 -1.10 3.09
CA LYS A 97 -12.89 0.26 3.48
C LYS A 97 -11.67 1.21 3.46
N ASP A 98 -10.54 0.73 3.97
CA ASP A 98 -9.24 1.37 3.84
C ASP A 98 -8.11 0.35 4.10
N ASN A 99 -6.88 0.81 3.96
CA ASN A 99 -5.68 0.00 4.19
C ASN A 99 -5.56 -0.54 5.62
N THR A 100 -6.18 0.09 6.63
CA THR A 100 -6.17 -0.45 8.00
C THR A 100 -7.05 -1.69 8.09
N HIS A 101 -8.18 -1.71 7.38
CA HIS A 101 -9.07 -2.88 7.32
C HIS A 101 -8.45 -4.01 6.48
N ALA A 102 -7.82 -3.68 5.35
CA ALA A 102 -7.06 -4.69 4.59
C ALA A 102 -5.90 -5.26 5.43
N GLY A 103 -5.17 -4.42 6.18
CA GLY A 103 -4.11 -4.86 7.07
C GLY A 103 -4.59 -5.78 8.18
N ALA A 104 -5.74 -5.49 8.81
CA ALA A 104 -6.35 -6.36 9.80
C ALA A 104 -6.75 -7.73 9.21
N PHE A 105 -7.26 -7.75 7.98
CA PHE A 105 -7.54 -9.00 7.27
C PHE A 105 -6.26 -9.77 6.95
N VAL A 106 -5.18 -9.11 6.53
CA VAL A 106 -3.87 -9.77 6.34
C VAL A 106 -3.33 -10.33 7.66
N SER A 107 -3.53 -9.65 8.80
CA SER A 107 -3.19 -10.19 10.11
C SER A 107 -3.97 -11.47 10.44
N GLU A 108 -5.26 -11.53 10.09
CA GLU A 108 -6.07 -12.77 10.19
C GLU A 108 -5.49 -13.90 9.32
N ILE A 109 -5.12 -13.61 8.06
CA ILE A 109 -4.48 -14.60 7.16
C ILE A 109 -3.18 -15.13 7.77
N CYS A 110 -2.31 -14.23 8.23
CA CYS A 110 -1.06 -14.62 8.89
C CYS A 110 -1.33 -15.49 10.13
N SER A 111 -2.32 -15.12 10.96
CA SER A 111 -2.70 -15.88 12.16
C SER A 111 -3.19 -17.29 11.82
N ARG A 112 -4.00 -17.43 10.77
CA ARG A 112 -4.45 -18.74 10.25
C ARG A 112 -3.28 -19.62 9.85
N ILE A 113 -2.34 -19.09 9.07
CA ILE A 113 -1.16 -19.84 8.63
C ILE A 113 -0.31 -20.26 9.84
N HIS A 114 -0.08 -19.36 10.81
CA HIS A 114 0.62 -19.71 12.06
C HIS A 114 -0.10 -20.78 12.87
N SER A 115 -1.43 -20.74 12.93
CA SER A 115 -2.22 -21.73 13.68
C SER A 115 -2.31 -23.08 12.97
N ALA A 116 -2.21 -23.11 11.64
CA ALA A 116 -2.18 -24.33 10.84
C ALA A 116 -0.80 -24.99 10.84
N ARG A 117 0.25 -24.21 11.13
CA ARG A 117 1.62 -24.70 11.28
C ARG A 117 1.71 -25.89 12.24
N GLY A 118 2.39 -26.95 11.83
CA GLY A 118 2.55 -28.19 12.59
C GLY A 118 1.33 -29.13 12.59
N ARG A 119 0.15 -28.68 12.14
CA ARG A 119 -1.01 -29.55 11.89
C ARG A 119 -1.06 -30.05 10.45
N ASP A 120 -0.61 -29.22 9.53
CA ASP A 120 -0.49 -29.54 8.11
C ASP A 120 0.88 -29.07 7.61
N GLU A 121 1.67 -30.03 7.14
CA GLU A 121 3.05 -29.83 6.69
C GLU A 121 3.14 -28.85 5.53
N ILE A 122 2.07 -28.67 4.74
CA ILE A 122 2.08 -27.74 3.61
C ILE A 122 2.31 -26.29 4.06
N PHE A 123 1.86 -25.93 5.26
CA PHE A 123 2.04 -24.58 5.79
C PHE A 123 3.47 -24.31 6.28
N GLU A 124 4.29 -25.33 6.54
CA GLU A 124 5.72 -25.14 6.83
C GLU A 124 6.45 -24.53 5.63
N ASN A 125 5.93 -24.71 4.41
CA ASN A 125 6.48 -24.11 3.20
C ASN A 125 6.32 -22.59 3.14
N MET A 126 5.42 -22.02 3.95
CA MET A 126 5.16 -20.57 3.99
C MET A 126 6.17 -19.79 4.85
N PHE A 127 6.99 -20.49 5.64
CA PHE A 127 7.93 -19.89 6.57
C PHE A 127 9.35 -19.84 5.97
N VAL A 128 10.01 -18.71 6.12
CA VAL A 128 11.34 -18.42 5.56
C VAL A 128 12.32 -18.03 6.65
N ARG A 129 13.61 -18.28 6.38
CA ARG A 129 14.75 -17.89 7.20
C ARG A 129 15.18 -16.47 6.87
N LYS A 130 15.45 -15.69 7.91
CA LYS A 130 15.97 -14.32 7.78
C LYS A 130 17.46 -14.30 7.48
N ASP A 131 18.22 -15.20 8.12
CA ASP A 131 19.66 -15.34 7.96
C ASP A 131 20.08 -16.83 7.91
N SER A 132 21.37 -17.04 7.66
CA SER A 132 22.01 -18.34 7.54
C SER A 132 22.30 -19.02 8.89
N SER A 133 21.75 -18.53 10.01
CA SER A 133 21.86 -19.26 11.29
C SER A 133 21.12 -20.59 11.17
N SER A 134 21.88 -21.65 10.93
CA SER A 134 21.35 -22.98 10.59
C SER A 134 20.66 -23.68 11.76
N ALA A 135 20.76 -23.14 12.98
CA ALA A 135 20.24 -23.77 14.19
C ALA A 135 18.75 -23.52 14.42
N GLU A 136 18.19 -22.39 13.96
CA GLU A 136 16.79 -22.07 14.22
C GLU A 136 15.89 -22.46 13.03
N PRO A 137 14.68 -23.01 13.27
CA PRO A 137 13.74 -23.30 12.19
C PRO A 137 13.25 -22.00 11.53
N PRO A 138 12.80 -22.04 10.26
CA PRO A 138 12.17 -20.90 9.60
C PRO A 138 11.01 -20.37 10.46
N SER A 139 11.02 -19.08 10.79
CA SER A 139 10.08 -18.52 11.78
C SER A 139 9.24 -17.37 11.23
N GLN A 140 9.64 -16.76 10.11
CA GLN A 140 8.96 -15.60 9.54
C GLN A 140 8.17 -16.01 8.31
N LEU A 141 6.94 -15.53 8.15
CA LEU A 141 6.24 -15.66 6.87
C LEU A 141 6.93 -14.84 5.78
N PHE A 142 6.89 -15.30 4.54
CA PHE A 142 7.34 -14.52 3.38
C PHE A 142 6.45 -13.31 3.05
N ILE A 143 5.47 -12.98 3.90
CA ILE A 143 4.53 -11.87 3.76
C ILE A 143 5.04 -10.67 4.56
N ASP A 144 5.34 -9.54 3.91
CA ASP A 144 5.63 -8.27 4.60
C ASP A 144 4.33 -7.55 4.97
N ALA A 145 3.82 -7.82 6.18
CA ALA A 145 2.65 -7.13 6.71
C ALA A 145 2.91 -5.64 7.04
N ALA A 146 4.16 -5.19 7.10
CA ALA A 146 4.49 -3.79 7.41
C ALA A 146 4.06 -2.83 6.31
N VAL A 147 3.70 -3.32 5.11
CA VAL A 147 3.11 -2.50 4.04
C VAL A 147 1.78 -1.87 4.44
N TYR A 148 1.13 -2.32 5.51
CA TYR A 148 -0.11 -1.72 6.01
C TYR A 148 0.12 -0.62 7.06
N SER A 149 1.36 -0.35 7.44
CA SER A 149 1.70 0.73 8.37
C SER A 149 1.60 2.13 7.73
N ARG A 150 1.49 3.17 8.58
CA ARG A 150 1.40 4.57 8.14
C ARG A 150 2.64 4.98 7.35
N ASN A 151 2.45 5.82 6.32
CA ASN A 151 3.53 6.44 5.54
C ASN A 151 4.42 5.46 4.75
N ARG A 152 3.89 4.27 4.41
CA ARG A 152 4.54 3.36 3.45
C ARG A 152 3.96 3.59 2.07
N CYS A 153 4.81 3.62 1.07
CA CYS A 153 4.37 3.56 -0.31
C CYS A 153 4.20 2.10 -0.77
N PHE A 154 3.57 1.89 -1.91
CA PHE A 154 3.56 0.62 -2.62
C PHE A 154 4.11 0.85 -4.02
N ARG A 155 5.15 0.11 -4.41
CA ARG A 155 5.84 0.33 -5.69
C ARG A 155 4.91 -0.01 -6.87
N LEU A 156 4.91 0.86 -7.88
CA LEU A 156 4.08 0.71 -9.09
C LEU A 156 4.60 -0.39 -10.02
N ALA A 157 3.69 -1.01 -10.78
CA ALA A 157 4.08 -1.81 -11.93
C ALA A 157 4.98 -1.01 -12.89
N LEU A 158 5.85 -1.71 -13.60
CA LEU A 158 6.82 -1.15 -14.55
C LEU A 158 7.90 -0.26 -13.93
N SER A 159 8.03 -0.25 -12.59
CA SER A 159 9.03 0.56 -11.89
C SER A 159 10.09 -0.27 -11.15
N SER A 160 11.28 0.30 -10.98
CA SER A 160 12.36 -0.27 -10.17
C SER A 160 12.61 0.55 -8.90
N LYS A 161 13.27 -0.05 -7.90
CA LYS A 161 13.79 0.71 -6.76
C LYS A 161 14.95 1.59 -7.24
N ALA A 162 15.11 2.77 -6.64
CA ALA A 162 16.21 3.67 -6.99
C ALA A 162 17.57 2.95 -6.90
N GLY A 163 18.36 3.03 -7.97
CA GLY A 163 19.65 2.34 -8.08
C GLY A 163 19.55 0.82 -8.25
N LYS A 164 18.38 0.28 -8.58
CA LYS A 164 18.18 -1.14 -8.92
C LYS A 164 17.63 -1.27 -10.34
N ASN A 165 18.03 -2.36 -10.99
CA ASN A 165 17.59 -2.69 -12.36
C ASN A 165 16.40 -3.68 -12.37
N SER A 166 15.98 -4.20 -11.21
CA SER A 166 14.84 -5.10 -11.13
C SER A 166 13.52 -4.33 -11.22
N VAL A 167 12.96 -4.31 -12.42
CA VAL A 167 11.64 -3.76 -12.73
C VAL A 167 10.56 -4.71 -12.22
N LEU A 168 9.46 -4.16 -11.71
CA LEU A 168 8.30 -4.92 -11.27
C LEU A 168 7.36 -5.17 -12.47
N LEU A 169 7.28 -6.41 -12.94
CA LEU A 169 6.57 -6.80 -14.17
C LEU A 169 5.45 -7.79 -13.86
N PRO A 170 4.36 -7.85 -14.63
CA PRO A 170 3.32 -8.86 -14.46
C PRO A 170 3.87 -10.28 -14.68
N THR A 171 3.28 -11.26 -13.99
CA THR A 171 3.48 -12.67 -14.32
C THR A 171 2.41 -13.18 -15.27
N GLU A 172 2.72 -14.26 -15.98
CA GLU A 172 1.81 -14.94 -16.92
C GLU A 172 0.86 -15.93 -16.23
N ARG A 173 0.82 -15.94 -14.89
CA ARG A 173 0.12 -16.98 -14.11
C ARG A 173 -1.36 -16.68 -13.84
N PHE A 174 -1.77 -15.41 -13.95
CA PHE A 174 -3.08 -14.95 -13.48
C PHE A 174 -3.69 -13.89 -14.42
N LYS A 175 -4.44 -12.93 -13.87
CA LYS A 175 -5.25 -11.93 -14.58
C LYS A 175 -4.49 -11.22 -15.71
N CYS A 176 -3.19 -10.98 -15.53
CA CYS A 176 -2.39 -10.14 -16.42
C CYS A 176 -1.84 -10.83 -17.68
N LYS A 177 -2.02 -12.15 -17.84
CA LYS A 177 -1.42 -12.95 -18.92
C LYS A 177 -1.67 -12.39 -20.33
N ASP A 178 -2.89 -11.96 -20.61
CA ASP A 178 -3.30 -11.52 -21.95
C ASP A 178 -3.69 -10.02 -21.98
N MET A 179 -3.20 -9.24 -21.01
CA MET A 179 -3.55 -7.81 -20.88
C MET A 179 -2.53 -6.93 -21.60
N CYS A 180 -3.00 -5.83 -22.19
CA CYS A 180 -2.10 -4.78 -22.63
C CYS A 180 -1.45 -4.06 -21.43
N GLU A 181 -0.33 -3.38 -21.67
CA GLU A 181 0.44 -2.71 -20.60
C GLU A 181 -0.41 -1.71 -19.80
N GLU A 182 -1.27 -0.94 -20.49
CA GLU A 182 -2.15 0.05 -19.87
C GLU A 182 -3.17 -0.60 -18.93
N ASP A 183 -3.87 -1.64 -19.40
CA ASP A 183 -4.88 -2.34 -18.59
C ASP A 183 -4.25 -3.06 -17.39
N MET A 184 -3.06 -3.64 -17.59
CA MET A 184 -2.27 -4.26 -16.53
C MET A 184 -1.86 -3.22 -15.48
N PHE A 185 -1.33 -2.08 -15.93
CA PHE A 185 -0.94 -0.98 -15.05
C PHE A 185 -2.13 -0.50 -14.23
N MET A 186 -3.28 -0.25 -14.87
CA MET A 186 -4.51 0.17 -14.17
C MET A 186 -5.02 -0.88 -13.18
N SER A 187 -4.91 -2.16 -13.53
CA SER A 187 -5.26 -3.27 -12.63
C SER A 187 -4.32 -3.42 -11.44
N SER A 188 -3.09 -2.92 -11.55
CA SER A 188 -2.08 -2.95 -10.47
C SER A 188 -2.23 -1.84 -9.41
N LEU A 189 -3.11 -0.85 -9.64
CA LEU A 189 -3.27 0.28 -8.74
C LEU A 189 -4.12 -0.11 -7.51
N ILE A 190 -3.55 -0.05 -6.31
CA ILE A 190 -4.20 -0.54 -5.08
C ILE A 190 -5.36 0.35 -4.61
N CYS A 191 -5.39 1.62 -5.01
CA CYS A 191 -6.44 2.59 -4.65
C CYS A 191 -7.32 2.99 -5.84
N SER A 192 -7.19 2.33 -7.00
CA SER A 192 -8.06 2.58 -8.15
C SER A 192 -9.29 1.67 -8.08
N MET A 193 -10.41 2.22 -7.60
CA MET A 193 -11.66 1.48 -7.51
C MET A 193 -12.45 1.58 -8.81
N ASP A 194 -13.15 0.51 -9.17
CA ASP A 194 -14.06 0.53 -10.30
C ASP A 194 -15.25 1.46 -9.99
N VAL A 195 -15.80 2.10 -11.03
CA VAL A 195 -16.88 3.10 -10.91
C VAL A 195 -18.13 2.51 -10.24
N ASP A 196 -18.33 1.20 -10.36
CA ASP A 196 -19.44 0.44 -9.79
C ASP A 196 -19.08 -0.23 -8.44
N CYS A 197 -17.95 0.12 -7.83
CA CYS A 197 -17.60 -0.32 -6.49
C CYS A 197 -18.60 0.20 -5.46
N ASN A 198 -19.48 -0.69 -4.99
CA ASN A 198 -20.56 -0.35 -4.06
C ASN A 198 -20.48 -1.15 -2.75
N LYS A 199 -19.53 -2.08 -2.61
CA LYS A 199 -19.34 -2.90 -1.42
C LYS A 199 -17.99 -2.60 -0.75
N LEU A 200 -18.02 -2.24 0.54
CA LEU A 200 -16.83 -2.01 1.35
C LEU A 200 -16.70 -3.07 2.45
N LEU A 201 -15.59 -3.80 2.45
CA LEU A 201 -15.23 -4.77 3.46
C LEU A 201 -14.63 -4.07 4.68
N VAL A 202 -15.18 -4.38 5.84
CA VAL A 202 -14.74 -3.88 7.13
C VAL A 202 -14.17 -5.05 7.90
N CYS A 203 -12.86 -4.99 8.17
CA CYS A 203 -12.20 -5.80 9.17
C CYS A 203 -11.65 -4.87 10.25
N LYS A 204 -12.13 -5.00 11.48
CA LYS A 204 -11.64 -4.21 12.62
C LYS A 204 -11.62 -5.07 13.87
N MET A 205 -10.78 -4.70 14.83
CA MET A 205 -10.83 -5.32 16.15
C MET A 205 -12.16 -4.96 16.81
N ASP A 206 -12.85 -5.97 17.33
CA ASP A 206 -14.03 -5.77 18.14
C ASP A 206 -13.60 -5.10 19.45
N MET A 207 -14.18 -3.94 19.74
CA MET A 207 -13.86 -3.18 20.95
C MET A 207 -14.51 -3.81 22.19
N GLU A 208 -15.55 -4.63 22.02
CA GLU A 208 -16.25 -5.31 23.11
C GLU A 208 -15.53 -6.59 23.54
N CYS A 209 -14.77 -7.22 22.63
CA CYS A 209 -13.88 -8.33 22.97
C CYS A 209 -12.49 -8.11 22.35
N MET A 210 -11.52 -7.79 23.21
CA MET A 210 -10.13 -7.42 22.90
C MET A 210 -9.30 -8.46 22.10
N LYS A 211 -9.93 -9.51 21.54
CA LYS A 211 -9.27 -10.60 20.79
C LYS A 211 -10.03 -11.06 19.53
N THR A 212 -11.20 -10.51 19.20
CA THR A 212 -11.96 -10.96 18.02
C THR A 212 -11.97 -9.88 16.95
N LEU A 213 -11.82 -10.28 15.69
CA LEU A 213 -12.01 -9.40 14.55
C LEU A 213 -13.48 -9.42 14.13
N GLN A 214 -14.07 -8.23 13.97
CA GLN A 214 -15.37 -8.06 13.35
C GLN A 214 -15.19 -7.94 11.83
N PHE A 215 -15.94 -8.78 11.11
CA PHE A 215 -16.02 -8.78 9.66
C PHE A 215 -17.42 -8.32 9.27
N ASP A 216 -17.50 -7.25 8.49
CA ASP A 216 -18.76 -6.65 8.08
C ASP A 216 -18.66 -6.14 6.64
N THR A 217 -19.81 -5.99 6.00
CA THR A 217 -19.97 -5.45 4.66
C THR A 217 -20.82 -4.18 4.73
N LYS A 218 -20.27 -3.05 4.25
CA LYS A 218 -21.04 -1.84 4.05
C LYS A 218 -21.38 -1.65 2.58
N VAL A 219 -22.67 -1.51 2.28
CA VAL A 219 -23.14 -1.08 0.96
C VAL A 219 -23.06 0.44 0.91
N ASN A 220 -22.26 0.98 0.00
CA ASN A 220 -22.11 2.42 -0.19
C ASN A 220 -22.93 2.87 -1.41
N ASN A 221 -24.06 3.51 -1.15
CA ASN A 221 -24.90 4.09 -2.22
C ASN A 221 -24.36 5.42 -2.77
N ASP A 222 -23.35 6.01 -2.12
CA ASP A 222 -22.89 7.39 -2.39
C ASP A 222 -21.65 7.49 -3.29
N TYR A 223 -21.04 6.37 -3.72
CA TYR A 223 -19.89 6.40 -4.64
C TYR A 223 -20.21 7.05 -6.00
N ARG A 224 -21.50 7.13 -6.35
CA ARG A 224 -22.01 7.85 -7.54
C ARG A 224 -21.60 9.32 -7.60
N ARG A 225 -21.20 9.98 -6.50
CA ARG A 225 -20.79 11.40 -6.51
C ARG A 225 -19.29 11.63 -6.71
N HIS A 226 -18.45 10.60 -6.66
CA HIS A 226 -16.99 10.76 -6.61
C HIS A 226 -16.22 10.26 -7.85
N CYS A 227 -16.89 9.62 -8.83
CA CYS A 227 -16.26 9.06 -10.03
C CYS A 227 -16.56 9.79 -11.36
N THR A 228 -17.18 10.96 -11.32
CA THR A 228 -17.05 11.91 -12.44
C THR A 228 -15.75 12.69 -12.24
N PRO A 229 -14.89 12.91 -13.25
CA PRO A 229 -13.99 14.05 -13.23
C PRO A 229 -14.89 15.29 -13.29
N LYS A 230 -15.41 15.70 -12.13
CA LYS A 230 -15.80 17.08 -11.95
C LYS A 230 -14.48 17.81 -12.08
N GLU A 231 -14.38 18.67 -13.09
CA GLU A 231 -13.58 19.88 -12.95
C GLU A 231 -13.75 20.34 -11.50
N LEU A 232 -12.68 20.20 -10.72
CA LEU A 232 -12.66 20.62 -9.33
C LEU A 232 -13.16 22.07 -9.35
N PRO A 233 -14.29 22.41 -8.70
CA PRO A 233 -14.53 23.80 -8.40
C PRO A 233 -13.37 24.19 -7.49
N LEU A 234 -12.54 25.09 -8.02
CA LEU A 234 -11.43 25.74 -7.38
C LEU A 234 -11.94 26.56 -6.17
N ASN A 235 -12.39 25.89 -5.12
CA ASN A 235 -12.85 26.49 -3.87
C ASN A 235 -11.88 26.22 -2.72
N GLY A 236 -10.66 25.77 -3.02
CA GLY A 236 -9.50 26.03 -2.18
C GLY A 236 -8.90 27.36 -2.64
N VAL A 237 -8.71 28.30 -1.72
CA VAL A 237 -7.90 29.50 -2.01
C VAL A 237 -6.52 29.01 -2.48
N PRO A 238 -6.08 29.34 -3.71
CA PRO A 238 -4.79 28.90 -4.20
C PRO A 238 -3.65 29.50 -3.38
N SER A 239 -2.56 28.75 -3.33
CA SER A 239 -1.25 29.10 -2.78
C SER A 239 -0.86 30.55 -3.08
N ASP A 240 -0.86 31.40 -2.06
CA ASP A 240 0.03 32.54 -2.02
C ASP A 240 1.26 32.17 -1.19
N THR A 241 2.44 32.44 -1.73
CA THR A 241 3.66 32.56 -0.93
C THR A 241 3.44 33.71 0.07
N GLY A 242 3.00 33.36 1.29
CA GLY A 242 2.62 34.32 2.32
C GLY A 242 2.02 33.64 3.56
N ASN A 243 1.72 34.45 4.58
CA ASN A 243 1.09 33.99 5.82
C ASN A 243 -0.29 33.39 5.54
N SER A 244 -0.69 32.38 6.32
CA SER A 244 -2.00 31.77 6.20
C SER A 244 -3.12 32.72 6.67
N PRO A 245 -4.40 32.38 6.41
CA PRO A 245 -5.55 33.11 6.92
C PRO A 245 -5.66 33.09 8.45
N PHE A 246 -4.77 32.36 9.15
CA PHE A 246 -4.77 32.18 10.60
C PHE A 246 -3.42 32.58 11.22
N PRO A 247 -3.10 33.88 11.33
CA PRO A 247 -1.79 34.35 11.80
C PRO A 247 -1.41 33.90 13.22
N ALA A 248 -2.40 33.68 14.09
CA ALA A 248 -2.17 33.16 15.43
C ALA A 248 -1.71 31.69 15.40
N LEU A 249 -2.27 30.90 14.48
CA LEU A 249 -1.89 29.52 14.27
C LEU A 249 -0.53 29.42 13.59
N ASP A 250 -0.23 30.30 12.63
CA ASP A 250 1.10 30.39 12.02
C ASP A 250 2.18 30.64 13.07
N LYS A 251 1.98 31.61 13.97
CA LYS A 251 2.92 31.90 15.06
C LYS A 251 3.11 30.71 16.00
N PHE A 252 2.03 29.98 16.29
CA PHE A 252 2.11 28.76 17.10
C PHE A 252 2.89 27.66 16.38
N ILE A 253 2.63 27.43 15.10
CA ILE A 253 3.33 26.42 14.30
C ILE A 253 4.81 26.78 14.14
N GLU A 254 5.14 28.05 13.92
CA GLU A 254 6.53 28.51 13.86
C GLU A 254 7.25 28.38 15.21
N SER A 255 6.56 28.64 16.34
CA SER A 255 7.16 28.49 17.67
C SER A 255 7.47 27.04 18.02
N ILE A 256 6.54 26.10 17.76
CA ILE A 256 6.78 24.66 18.01
C ILE A 256 7.75 24.05 16.99
N SER A 257 7.89 24.67 15.82
CA SER A 257 8.85 24.24 14.81
C SER A 257 10.23 24.86 14.97
N SER A 258 10.45 25.69 15.99
CA SER A 258 11.76 26.28 16.28
C SER A 258 12.40 25.53 17.46
N ILE A 259 13.53 24.86 17.21
CA ILE A 259 14.22 24.03 18.22
C ILE A 259 15.66 24.52 18.34
N GLY A 260 16.05 24.99 19.52
CA GLY A 260 17.36 25.58 19.77
C GLY A 260 17.61 26.82 18.90
N ASN A 261 18.74 26.84 18.17
CA ASN A 261 19.10 27.93 17.25
C ASN A 261 18.47 27.80 15.85
N ILE A 262 17.68 26.76 15.60
CA ILE A 262 17.04 26.52 14.29
C ILE A 262 15.61 27.05 14.33
N SER A 263 15.36 28.13 13.59
CA SER A 263 14.01 28.68 13.40
C SER A 263 13.33 28.00 12.21
N GLY A 264 12.32 27.17 12.49
CA GLY A 264 11.45 26.59 11.48
C GLY A 264 10.57 27.66 10.85
N LYS A 265 10.43 27.62 9.53
CA LYS A 265 9.60 28.59 8.78
C LYS A 265 8.55 27.89 7.95
N ILE A 266 7.34 28.44 7.92
CA ILE A 266 6.27 27.97 7.03
C ILE A 266 6.67 28.31 5.59
N ARG A 267 6.78 27.30 4.72
CA ARG A 267 7.07 27.45 3.29
C ARG A 267 5.79 27.63 2.48
N SER A 268 4.77 26.86 2.83
CA SER A 268 3.44 26.92 2.23
C SER A 268 2.41 26.27 3.16
N TRP A 269 1.14 26.54 2.91
CA TRP A 269 0.02 26.00 3.67
C TRP A 269 -1.14 25.66 2.73
N TYR A 270 -1.98 24.71 3.14
CA TYR A 270 -3.21 24.33 2.45
C TYR A 270 -4.34 24.23 3.46
N TRP A 271 -5.49 24.84 3.14
CA TRP A 271 -6.69 24.79 3.96
C TRP A 271 -7.80 24.01 3.27
N PHE A 272 -8.28 22.97 3.93
CA PHE A 272 -9.41 22.16 3.50
C PHE A 272 -10.61 22.48 4.40
N SER A 273 -11.35 23.53 4.06
CA SER A 273 -12.47 24.07 4.85
C SER A 273 -13.54 23.04 5.17
N GLU A 274 -13.89 22.19 4.20
CA GLU A 274 -14.89 21.12 4.34
C GLU A 274 -14.53 20.08 5.41
N HIS A 275 -13.24 19.96 5.75
CA HIS A 275 -12.72 18.95 6.67
C HIS A 275 -12.12 19.54 7.95
N GLY A 276 -12.18 20.87 8.11
CA GLY A 276 -11.52 21.56 9.22
C GLY A 276 -10.01 21.28 9.31
N LEU A 277 -9.35 20.96 8.18
CA LEU A 277 -7.98 20.46 8.14
C LEU A 277 -7.05 21.50 7.53
N MET A 278 -5.99 21.87 8.26
CA MET A 278 -4.89 22.68 7.75
C MET A 278 -3.61 21.86 7.65
N VAL A 279 -2.91 21.98 6.52
CA VAL A 279 -1.62 21.32 6.27
C VAL A 279 -0.56 22.37 6.05
N TYR A 280 0.49 22.35 6.88
CA TYR A 280 1.66 23.22 6.73
C TYR A 280 2.85 22.45 6.16
N SER A 281 3.50 23.03 5.15
CA SER A 281 4.81 22.58 4.69
C SER A 281 5.88 23.44 5.36
N MET A 282 6.69 22.83 6.22
CA MET A 282 7.75 23.53 6.94
C MET A 282 9.08 23.50 6.17
N SER A 283 9.92 24.50 6.41
CA SER A 283 11.30 24.60 5.95
C SER A 283 12.24 24.89 7.12
N ARG A 284 13.53 24.63 6.93
CA ARG A 284 14.62 24.90 7.89
C ARG A 284 14.63 24.09 9.18
N ASN A 285 13.56 23.36 9.54
CA ASN A 285 13.59 22.36 10.61
C ASN A 285 13.37 20.94 10.06
N ARG A 286 14.28 20.02 10.40
CA ARG A 286 14.24 18.58 10.03
C ARG A 286 14.19 17.66 11.25
N TYR A 287 14.07 18.23 12.44
CA TYR A 287 14.03 17.50 13.69
C TYR A 287 12.65 16.85 13.86
N CYS A 288 12.63 15.56 14.16
CA CYS A 288 11.40 14.86 14.53
C CYS A 288 11.49 14.48 16.00
N GLU A 289 10.67 15.12 16.84
CA GLU A 289 10.62 14.83 18.29
C GLU A 289 10.34 13.35 18.57
N ARG A 290 9.55 12.69 17.72
CA ARG A 290 9.24 11.26 17.86
C ARG A 290 10.44 10.34 17.63
N ILE A 291 11.42 10.78 16.82
CA ILE A 291 12.64 10.03 16.51
C ILE A 291 13.82 10.57 17.35
N GLY A 292 13.67 11.74 17.98
CA GLY A 292 14.69 12.38 18.82
C GLY A 292 15.90 12.91 18.06
N ARG A 293 15.84 12.96 16.71
CA ARG A 293 16.95 13.41 15.86
C ARG A 293 16.48 14.01 14.54
N GLU A 294 17.39 14.66 13.84
CA GLU A 294 17.15 15.13 12.48
C GLU A 294 17.04 13.98 11.47
N HIS A 295 16.14 14.16 10.50
CA HIS A 295 16.09 13.34 9.31
C HIS A 295 17.28 13.66 8.39
N LYS A 296 18.00 12.64 7.91
CA LYS A 296 18.98 12.78 6.82
C LYS A 296 18.24 13.16 5.55
N SER A 297 18.67 14.20 4.86
CA SER A 297 18.05 14.62 3.60
C SER A 297 18.58 13.84 2.41
N ASN A 298 17.72 13.57 1.43
CA ASN A 298 18.10 13.47 0.02
C ASN A 298 17.96 14.88 -0.58
N HIS A 299 19.02 15.69 -0.54
CA HIS A 299 19.14 16.82 -1.46
C HIS A 299 20.11 16.37 -2.55
N GLY A 300 19.57 16.01 -3.71
CA GLY A 300 20.31 16.16 -4.95
C GLY A 300 20.26 17.64 -5.32
N SER A 301 21.43 18.22 -5.52
CA SER A 301 21.64 19.47 -6.27
C SER A 301 20.90 19.46 -7.60
#